data_AF-A0AA37KG98-F1
#
_entry.id   AF-A0AA37KG98-F1
#
_cell.length_a   1.000
_cell.length_b   1.000
_cell.length_c   1.000
_cell.angle_alpha   90.00
_cell.angle_beta   90.00
_cell.angle_gamma   90.00
#
_symmetry.space_group_name_H-M   'P 1'
#
loop_
_entity.id
_entity.type
_entity.pdbx_description
1 polymer ?
#
loop_
_entity_poly.entity_id
_entity_poly.type
_entity_poly.pdbx_seq_one_letter_code
_entity_poly.pdbx_strand_id
1 'polypeptide(L)'
;MRFECYRNKAVVVETSIVHSELAESTINSDPVISKPDPEIEIETTSDTEEVSILSCPELNEDVAELPKEDATPSSINNISIESNQPTEYEVFRANAMAEKERASQEKLDKVLTYTKQNLVLYLSETDLNRLCGYITEYYFSDSLPKVEQIKVDAQLKTIDIMHFGWNIGKAFGKPRLQTATFIKRVFAHILRDSEISTIERKMSHTESECKIKLDRKIA
;
A
#
# COMPACT_ATOMS: atom_id res chain seq x y z
N MET A 1 -12.49 6.53 -7.76
CA MET A 1 -11.62 6.26 -8.94
C MET A 1 -10.90 4.94 -8.68
N ARG A 2 -11.23 3.88 -9.42
CA ARG A 2 -10.49 2.61 -9.38
C ARG A 2 -9.39 2.69 -10.44
N PHE A 3 -8.14 2.42 -10.05
CA PHE A 3 -7.04 2.30 -11.00
C PHE A 3 -6.94 0.83 -11.42
N GLU A 4 -7.40 0.52 -12.63
CA GLU A 4 -7.14 -0.75 -13.29
C GLU A 4 -5.63 -0.89 -13.53
N CYS A 5 -5.02 -1.94 -12.98
CA CYS A 5 -3.57 -2.19 -13.03
C CYS A 5 -3.15 -2.66 -14.43
N TYR A 6 -2.31 -1.88 -15.11
CA TYR A 6 -1.62 -2.28 -16.34
C TYR A 6 -0.44 -3.20 -15.99
N ARG A 7 -0.51 -4.47 -16.40
CA ARG A 7 0.63 -5.42 -16.34
C ARG A 7 1.46 -5.31 -17.62
N ASN A 8 2.70 -4.83 -17.50
CA ASN A 8 3.72 -5.02 -18.54
C ASN A 8 4.52 -6.31 -18.24
N LYS A 9 4.71 -7.14 -19.28
CA LYS A 9 5.51 -8.37 -19.21
C LYS A 9 7.00 -8.01 -19.10
N ALA A 10 7.64 -8.34 -17.98
CA ALA A 10 9.08 -8.22 -17.83
C ALA A 10 9.78 -9.33 -18.62
N VAL A 11 10.66 -8.95 -19.54
CA VAL A 11 11.63 -9.84 -20.19
C VAL A 11 12.80 -10.02 -19.22
N VAL A 12 13.05 -11.26 -18.82
CA VAL A 12 14.14 -11.66 -17.94
C VAL A 12 15.46 -11.51 -18.70
N VAL A 13 16.36 -10.67 -18.17
CA VAL A 13 17.77 -10.64 -18.57
C VAL A 13 18.57 -11.19 -17.39
N GLU A 14 19.05 -12.42 -17.54
CA GLU A 14 20.04 -13.03 -16.66
C GLU A 14 21.36 -12.27 -16.77
N THR A 15 21.83 -11.72 -15.65
CA THR A 15 23.24 -11.36 -15.50
C THR A 15 23.88 -12.25 -14.44
N SER A 16 24.77 -13.10 -14.92
CA SER A 16 25.68 -13.89 -14.10
C SER A 16 26.83 -13.01 -13.59
N ILE A 17 27.44 -13.42 -12.46
CA ILE A 17 28.89 -13.39 -12.13
C ILE A 17 29.23 -12.76 -10.75
N VAL A 18 29.61 -13.70 -9.87
CA VAL A 18 30.78 -13.72 -8.96
C VAL A 18 30.63 -13.23 -7.52
N HIS A 19 30.77 -14.22 -6.63
CA HIS A 19 31.11 -14.11 -5.23
C HIS A 19 32.47 -13.44 -5.04
N SER A 20 32.55 -12.47 -4.12
CA SER A 20 33.80 -12.10 -3.48
C SER A 20 33.58 -12.02 -1.98
N GLU A 21 34.40 -12.78 -1.28
CA GLU A 21 34.40 -13.04 0.15
C GLU A 21 35.33 -12.05 0.87
N LEU A 22 35.05 -11.83 2.17
CA LEU A 22 35.91 -11.26 3.21
C LEU A 22 36.33 -9.77 3.14
N ALA A 23 35.93 -9.01 4.17
CA ALA A 23 36.80 -8.72 5.31
C ALA A 23 36.06 -7.94 6.41
N GLU A 24 36.26 -8.36 7.66
CA GLU A 24 35.76 -7.75 8.89
C GLU A 24 36.49 -6.42 9.19
N SER A 25 35.76 -5.40 9.65
CA SER A 25 36.37 -4.30 10.42
C SER A 25 35.38 -3.67 11.41
N THR A 26 35.42 -4.20 12.64
CA THR A 26 35.41 -3.54 13.96
C THR A 26 34.99 -2.05 14.06
N ILE A 27 33.83 -1.86 14.69
CA ILE A 27 33.35 -0.81 15.61
C ILE A 27 34.23 0.42 15.94
N ASN A 28 33.67 1.62 15.76
CA ASN A 28 33.29 2.55 16.85
C ASN A 28 32.76 3.88 16.28
N SER A 29 31.55 4.28 16.62
CA SER A 29 31.07 5.66 16.44
C SER A 29 29.99 5.95 17.48
N ASP A 30 30.35 6.77 18.47
CA ASP A 30 29.41 7.36 19.44
C ASP A 30 28.57 8.47 18.77
N PRO A 31 27.35 8.75 19.27
CA PRO A 31 26.35 9.55 18.56
C PRO A 31 26.47 11.04 18.88
N VAL A 32 26.55 11.89 17.85
CA VAL A 32 26.41 13.34 18.02
C VAL A 32 24.93 13.71 17.97
N ILE A 33 24.40 14.11 19.12
CA ILE A 33 23.08 14.69 19.31
C ILE A 33 23.01 16.00 18.52
N SER A 34 22.18 16.05 17.48
CA SER A 34 21.77 17.30 16.85
C SER A 34 20.27 17.47 17.08
N LYS A 35 19.91 18.45 17.91
CA LYS A 35 18.54 18.93 18.09
C LYS A 35 18.10 19.72 16.84
N PRO A 36 16.85 19.63 16.41
CA PRO A 36 16.22 20.71 15.67
C PRO A 36 15.08 21.34 16.49
N ASP A 37 14.96 22.66 16.40
CA ASP A 37 13.72 23.46 16.46
C ASP A 37 14.12 24.94 16.27
N PRO A 38 13.28 25.81 15.65
CA PRO A 38 11.85 25.86 15.90
C PRO A 38 10.91 26.11 14.70
N GLU A 39 9.63 26.01 15.06
CA GLU A 39 8.36 26.29 14.40
C GLU A 39 8.32 27.61 13.61
N ILE A 40 7.65 27.57 12.45
CA ILE A 40 7.12 28.75 11.78
C ILE A 40 5.61 28.55 11.67
N GLU A 41 4.87 29.29 12.49
CA GLU A 41 3.45 29.54 12.34
C GLU A 41 3.25 30.51 11.17
N ILE A 42 2.41 30.13 10.20
CA ILE A 42 1.73 31.09 9.34
C ILE A 42 0.23 30.87 9.43
N GLU A 43 -0.36 31.69 10.29
CA GLU A 43 -1.76 32.05 10.30
C GLU A 43 -2.09 32.74 8.97
N THR A 44 -3.03 32.22 8.18
CA THR A 44 -3.68 32.99 7.12
C THR A 44 -5.16 32.72 7.14
N THR A 45 -5.88 33.70 7.64
CA THR A 45 -7.32 33.89 7.48
C THR A 45 -7.58 34.45 6.08
N SER A 46 -8.52 33.87 5.34
CA SER A 46 -9.32 34.61 4.35
C SER A 46 -10.50 33.78 3.87
N ASP A 47 -11.65 34.40 4.01
CA ASP A 47 -12.97 33.99 3.59
C ASP A 47 -13.21 34.08 2.07
N THR A 48 -14.34 33.50 1.68
CA THR A 48 -15.27 33.92 0.62
C THR A 48 -15.12 33.28 -0.78
N GLU A 49 -16.11 32.43 -1.03
CA GLU A 49 -16.95 32.27 -2.23
C GLU A 49 -16.41 32.81 -3.58
N GLU A 50 -16.40 31.94 -4.59
CA GLU A 50 -17.24 32.07 -5.79
C GLU A 50 -16.99 30.85 -6.70
N VAL A 51 -18.05 30.06 -6.91
CA VAL A 51 -18.08 28.88 -7.79
C VAL A 51 -18.31 29.38 -9.22
N SER A 52 -17.24 29.47 -10.02
CA SER A 52 -17.37 29.70 -11.46
C SER A 52 -17.08 28.42 -12.24
N ILE A 53 -18.16 27.72 -12.54
CA ILE A 53 -18.27 26.65 -13.54
C ILE A 53 -18.00 27.25 -14.93
N LEU A 54 -16.80 26.99 -15.49
CA LEU A 54 -16.52 27.31 -16.89
C LEU A 54 -16.82 26.08 -17.76
N SER A 55 -17.96 26.15 -18.44
CA SER A 55 -18.45 25.17 -19.40
C SER A 55 -17.57 25.14 -20.65
N CYS A 56 -17.29 23.94 -21.16
CA CYS A 56 -16.63 23.71 -22.45
C CYS A 56 -17.50 24.23 -23.61
N PRO A 57 -16.93 24.83 -24.68
CA PRO A 57 -17.69 25.08 -25.90
C PRO A 57 -17.70 23.83 -26.78
N GLU A 58 -18.91 23.33 -27.05
CA GLU A 58 -19.20 22.45 -28.20
C GLU A 58 -19.05 23.27 -29.49
N LEU A 59 -18.22 22.80 -30.42
CA LEU A 59 -18.20 23.31 -31.79
C LEU A 59 -19.02 22.35 -32.64
N ASN A 60 -20.19 22.82 -33.05
CA ASN A 60 -21.08 22.18 -34.01
C ASN A 60 -20.75 22.66 -35.44
N GLU A 61 -20.79 21.69 -36.34
CA GLU A 61 -20.52 21.76 -37.78
C GLU A 61 -21.35 22.83 -38.49
N ASP A 62 -20.68 23.60 -39.36
CA ASP A 62 -21.33 24.34 -40.44
C ASP A 62 -20.84 23.84 -41.80
N VAL A 63 -21.79 23.57 -42.66
CA VAL A 63 -21.67 23.00 -44.00
C VAL A 63 -22.01 24.10 -44.99
N ALA A 64 -21.09 24.50 -45.87
CA ALA A 64 -21.32 24.63 -47.31
C ALA A 64 -20.15 25.25 -48.08
N GLU A 65 -19.73 24.47 -49.08
CA GLU A 65 -19.28 24.82 -50.44
C GLU A 65 -18.03 25.69 -50.73
N LEU A 66 -17.16 25.04 -51.52
CA LEU A 66 -15.97 25.51 -52.24
C LEU A 66 -16.29 26.50 -53.38
N PRO A 67 -15.23 27.16 -53.90
CA PRO A 67 -14.91 26.94 -55.31
C PRO A 67 -13.43 26.56 -55.58
N LYS A 68 -13.20 26.25 -56.87
CA LYS A 68 -12.23 25.32 -57.48
C LYS A 68 -10.79 25.85 -57.73
N GLU A 69 -9.95 24.88 -58.10
CA GLU A 69 -8.75 24.93 -58.99
C GLU A 69 -7.48 25.58 -58.37
N ASP A 70 -6.26 25.04 -58.45
CA ASP A 70 -5.60 24.31 -59.54
C ASP A 70 -4.33 23.55 -59.03
N ALA A 71 -3.76 22.67 -59.86
CA ALA A 71 -2.83 21.57 -59.53
C ALA A 71 -1.33 21.92 -59.26
N THR A 72 -0.67 21.19 -58.33
CA THR A 72 0.49 20.26 -58.56
C THR A 72 1.02 19.65 -57.24
N PRO A 73 1.52 18.39 -57.24
CA PRO A 73 1.95 17.68 -56.03
C PRO A 73 3.48 17.83 -55.85
N SER A 74 3.91 18.53 -54.79
CA SER A 74 5.32 18.51 -54.37
C SER A 74 5.50 17.61 -53.16
N SER A 75 5.98 16.41 -53.45
CA SER A 75 6.63 15.48 -52.54
C SER A 75 7.56 16.18 -51.55
N ILE A 76 7.16 16.22 -50.29
CA ILE A 76 8.09 16.01 -49.18
C ILE A 76 7.40 15.05 -48.23
N ASN A 77 7.70 13.76 -48.41
CA ASN A 77 7.50 12.76 -47.37
C ASN A 77 8.40 13.13 -46.18
N ASN A 78 7.97 14.10 -45.38
CA ASN A 78 8.38 14.15 -43.99
C ASN A 78 7.65 13.01 -43.31
N ILE A 79 8.22 11.81 -43.40
CA ILE A 79 7.96 10.73 -42.46
C ILE A 79 8.12 11.38 -41.09
N SER A 80 6.99 11.67 -40.47
CA SER A 80 6.89 11.90 -39.04
C SER A 80 7.48 10.64 -38.42
N ILE A 81 8.76 10.70 -38.07
CA ILE A 81 9.34 9.77 -37.14
C ILE A 81 8.64 10.13 -35.83
N GLU A 82 7.48 9.53 -35.63
CA GLU A 82 6.83 9.40 -34.34
C GLU A 82 7.89 8.72 -33.47
N SER A 83 8.64 9.55 -32.75
CA SER A 83 9.68 9.12 -31.85
C SER A 83 9.01 8.27 -30.79
N ASN A 84 9.03 6.94 -30.95
CA ASN A 84 8.53 5.93 -30.01
C ASN A 84 9.29 5.90 -28.66
N GLN A 85 10.10 6.93 -28.38
CA GLN A 85 10.78 7.11 -27.10
C GLN A 85 9.77 7.70 -26.11
N PRO A 86 9.59 7.09 -24.92
CA PRO A 86 8.72 7.65 -23.89
C PRO A 86 9.20 9.04 -23.52
N THR A 87 8.25 9.95 -23.36
CA THR A 87 8.53 11.32 -22.91
C THR A 87 9.12 11.31 -21.50
N GLU A 88 9.88 12.35 -21.14
CA GLU A 88 10.45 12.49 -19.79
C GLU A 88 9.37 12.44 -18.70
N TYR A 89 8.20 13.06 -18.95
CA TYR A 89 7.05 12.99 -18.06
C TYR A 89 6.53 11.55 -17.87
N GLU A 90 6.45 10.75 -18.93
CA GLU A 90 6.03 9.35 -18.84
C GLU A 90 7.02 8.50 -18.06
N VAL A 91 8.32 8.74 -18.24
CA VAL A 91 9.37 8.07 -17.46
C VAL A 91 9.25 8.42 -15.98
N PHE A 92 9.10 9.70 -15.62
CA PHE A 92 8.92 10.10 -14.22
C PHE A 92 7.64 9.54 -13.60
N ARG A 93 6.52 9.53 -14.35
CA ARG A 93 5.26 8.95 -13.90
C ARG A 93 5.41 7.45 -13.63
N ALA A 94 6.05 6.72 -14.55
CA ALA A 94 6.29 5.28 -14.39
C ALA A 94 7.17 4.97 -13.18
N ASN A 95 8.27 5.70 -13.00
CA ASN A 95 9.17 5.56 -11.86
C ASN A 95 8.45 5.83 -10.52
N ALA A 96 7.65 6.90 -10.45
CA ALA A 96 6.89 7.22 -9.24
C ALA A 96 5.85 6.13 -8.89
N MET A 97 5.17 5.56 -9.88
CA MET A 97 4.24 4.44 -9.67
C MET A 97 4.97 3.18 -9.19
N ALA A 98 6.10 2.85 -9.81
CA ALA A 98 6.91 1.69 -9.44
C ALA A 98 7.49 1.80 -8.02
N GLU A 99 7.93 3.01 -7.62
CA GLU A 99 8.42 3.26 -6.26
C GLU A 99 7.29 3.08 -5.22
N LYS A 100 6.10 3.60 -5.52
CA LYS A 100 4.92 3.44 -4.65
C LYS A 100 4.52 1.97 -4.53
N GLU A 101 4.57 1.20 -5.61
CA GLU A 101 4.29 -0.23 -5.59
C GLU A 101 5.33 -0.99 -4.77
N ARG A 102 6.63 -0.68 -4.94
CA ARG A 102 7.71 -1.30 -4.16
C ARG A 102 7.55 -1.04 -2.66
N ALA A 103 7.34 0.22 -2.27
CA ALA A 103 7.12 0.58 -0.87
C ALA A 103 5.85 -0.09 -0.29
N SER A 104 4.81 -0.25 -1.10
CA SER A 104 3.59 -0.97 -0.72
C SER A 104 3.85 -2.46 -0.51
N GLN A 105 4.65 -3.09 -1.37
CA GLN A 105 5.01 -4.50 -1.25
C GLN A 105 5.93 -4.76 -0.05
N GLU A 106 6.94 -3.92 0.17
CA GLU A 106 7.84 -4.01 1.34
C GLU A 106 7.05 -3.92 2.65
N LYS A 107 6.06 -3.03 2.72
CA LYS A 107 5.16 -2.92 3.88
C LYS A 107 4.36 -4.21 4.09
N LEU A 108 3.82 -4.79 3.03
CA LEU A 108 3.10 -6.06 3.12
C LEU A 108 4.04 -7.18 3.60
N ASP A 109 5.24 -7.28 3.04
CA ASP A 109 6.23 -8.31 3.38
C ASP A 109 6.67 -8.24 4.85
N LYS A 110 6.86 -7.02 5.39
CA LYS A 110 7.11 -6.82 6.83
C LYS A 110 5.97 -7.36 7.68
N VAL A 111 4.71 -7.05 7.35
CA VAL A 111 3.54 -7.53 8.10
C VAL A 111 3.37 -9.04 7.98
N LEU A 112 3.61 -9.63 6.80
CA LEU A 112 3.58 -11.08 6.61
C LEU A 112 4.69 -11.78 7.40
N THR A 113 5.89 -11.20 7.45
CA THR A 113 7.01 -11.71 8.25
C THR A 113 6.69 -11.66 9.74
N TYR A 114 6.20 -10.51 10.23
CA TYR A 114 5.71 -10.35 11.59
C TYR A 114 4.64 -11.40 11.93
N THR A 115 3.69 -11.62 11.03
CA THR A 115 2.61 -12.60 11.21
C THR A 115 3.16 -14.01 11.39
N LYS A 116 4.06 -14.43 10.49
CA LYS A 116 4.70 -15.75 10.54
C LYS A 116 5.47 -15.94 11.84
N GLN A 117 6.31 -14.97 12.21
CA GLN A 117 7.12 -15.05 13.43
C GLN A 117 6.28 -15.16 14.70
N ASN A 118 5.16 -14.44 14.78
CA ASN A 118 4.32 -14.43 15.97
C ASN A 118 3.35 -15.61 16.06
N LEU A 119 2.96 -16.21 14.93
CA LEU A 119 1.88 -17.20 14.89
C LEU A 119 2.30 -18.61 14.48
N VAL A 120 3.55 -18.83 14.05
CA VAL A 120 4.04 -20.15 13.61
C VAL A 120 3.92 -21.24 14.68
N LEU A 121 3.99 -20.89 15.96
CA LEU A 121 3.84 -21.86 17.07
C LEU A 121 2.38 -22.15 17.45
N TYR A 122 1.43 -21.37 16.92
CA TYR A 122 0.03 -21.39 17.37
C TYR A 122 -0.96 -21.75 16.24
N LEU A 123 -0.47 -21.92 15.02
CA LEU A 123 -1.24 -22.25 13.82
C LEU A 123 -0.60 -23.44 13.11
N SER A 124 -1.43 -24.24 12.45
CA SER A 124 -0.93 -25.19 11.45
C SER A 124 -0.30 -24.42 10.28
N GLU A 125 0.61 -25.04 9.55
CA GLU A 125 1.20 -24.43 8.35
C GLU A 125 0.11 -24.00 7.34
N THR A 126 -0.90 -24.85 7.14
CA THR A 126 -2.05 -24.55 6.27
C THR A 126 -2.82 -23.33 6.73
N ASP A 127 -3.11 -23.23 8.03
CA ASP A 127 -3.83 -22.09 8.61
C ASP A 127 -3.00 -20.81 8.59
N LEU A 128 -1.69 -20.90 8.83
CA LEU A 128 -0.78 -19.77 8.76
C LEU A 128 -0.71 -19.21 7.32
N ASN A 129 -0.62 -20.10 6.32
CA ASN A 129 -0.63 -19.70 4.92
C ASN A 129 -1.97 -19.07 4.51
N ARG A 130 -3.10 -19.61 4.98
CA ARG A 130 -4.42 -18.99 4.79
C ARG A 130 -4.51 -17.61 5.42
N LEU A 131 -4.02 -17.44 6.66
CA LEU A 131 -3.97 -16.16 7.34
C LEU A 131 -3.16 -15.13 6.54
N CYS A 132 -1.99 -15.51 6.01
CA CYS A 132 -1.21 -14.65 5.14
C CYS A 132 -2.01 -14.20 3.92
N GLY A 133 -2.74 -15.11 3.26
CA GLY A 133 -3.63 -14.78 2.15
C GLY A 133 -4.71 -13.76 2.52
N TYR A 134 -5.38 -13.95 3.67
CA TYR A 134 -6.39 -13.00 4.15
C TYR A 134 -5.81 -11.62 4.49
N ILE A 135 -4.60 -11.57 5.03
CA ILE A 135 -3.89 -10.30 5.32
C ILE A 135 -3.52 -9.58 4.04
N THR A 136 -3.06 -10.31 3.02
CA THR A 136 -2.78 -9.76 1.69
C THR A 136 -4.06 -9.18 1.06
N GLU A 137 -5.17 -9.91 1.08
CA GLU A 137 -6.46 -9.41 0.57
C GLU A 137 -6.94 -8.20 1.37
N TYR A 138 -6.84 -8.25 2.70
CA TYR A 138 -7.19 -7.14 3.60
C TYR A 138 -6.36 -5.87 3.33
N TYR A 139 -5.10 -6.02 2.94
CA TYR A 139 -4.23 -4.90 2.62
C TYR A 139 -4.69 -4.18 1.36
N PHE A 140 -4.89 -4.93 0.27
CA PHE A 140 -5.24 -4.38 -1.05
C PHE A 140 -6.71 -4.00 -1.20
N SER A 141 -7.61 -4.59 -0.39
CA SER A 141 -9.05 -4.38 -0.48
C SER A 141 -9.56 -3.44 0.61
N ASP A 142 -10.55 -2.62 0.26
CA ASP A 142 -11.36 -1.89 1.25
C ASP A 142 -12.51 -2.75 1.80
N SER A 143 -12.83 -3.84 1.10
CA SER A 143 -13.79 -4.84 1.56
C SER A 143 -13.11 -5.88 2.43
N LEU A 144 -13.86 -6.44 3.38
CA LEU A 144 -13.37 -7.50 4.24
C LEU A 144 -13.35 -8.84 3.47
N PRO A 145 -12.26 -9.63 3.57
CA PRO A 145 -12.14 -10.90 2.89
C PRO A 145 -13.25 -11.87 3.33
N LYS A 146 -13.62 -12.78 2.42
CA LYS A 146 -14.42 -13.95 2.77
C LYS A 146 -13.48 -14.97 3.39
N VAL A 147 -13.65 -15.22 4.68
CA VAL A 147 -12.73 -16.05 5.45
C VAL A 147 -13.41 -17.33 5.91
N GLU A 148 -12.68 -18.43 5.75
CA GLU A 148 -12.92 -19.64 6.53
C GLU A 148 -12.31 -19.48 7.92
N GLN A 149 -12.89 -20.18 8.89
CA GLN A 149 -12.41 -20.15 10.27
C GLN A 149 -11.01 -20.73 10.39
N ILE A 150 -10.14 -20.02 11.09
CA ILE A 150 -8.79 -20.50 11.43
C ILE A 150 -8.82 -21.12 12.83
N LYS A 151 -8.25 -22.32 12.95
CA LYS A 151 -8.04 -22.96 14.26
C LYS A 151 -6.75 -22.41 14.88
N VAL A 152 -6.89 -21.84 16.06
CA VAL A 152 -5.76 -21.29 16.83
C VAL A 152 -5.55 -22.14 18.07
N ASP A 153 -4.29 -22.35 18.44
CA ASP A 153 -3.92 -23.01 19.69
C ASP A 153 -4.50 -22.26 20.91
N ALA A 154 -4.97 -23.02 21.91
CA ALA A 154 -5.61 -22.46 23.10
C ALA A 154 -4.67 -21.64 24.00
N GLN A 155 -3.35 -21.70 23.76
CA GLN A 155 -2.36 -20.88 24.45
C GLN A 155 -2.47 -19.39 24.12
N LEU A 156 -3.04 -19.02 22.97
CA LEU A 156 -3.32 -17.61 22.64
C LEU A 156 -4.61 -17.16 23.29
N LYS A 157 -4.53 -16.06 24.03
CA LYS A 157 -5.68 -15.41 24.65
C LYS A 157 -6.31 -14.43 23.68
N THR A 158 -7.55 -14.03 23.97
CA THR A 158 -8.27 -12.98 23.23
C THR A 158 -7.43 -11.70 23.10
N ILE A 159 -6.72 -11.29 24.17
CA ILE A 159 -5.87 -10.09 24.14
C ILE A 159 -4.70 -10.20 23.14
N ASP A 160 -4.13 -11.39 22.96
CA ASP A 160 -3.04 -11.62 22.00
C ASP A 160 -3.53 -11.38 20.57
N ILE A 161 -4.72 -11.90 20.24
CA ILE A 161 -5.34 -11.69 18.93
C ILE A 161 -5.73 -10.22 18.73
N MET A 162 -6.19 -9.55 19.78
CA MET A 162 -6.50 -8.13 19.71
C MET A 162 -5.23 -7.30 19.44
N HIS A 163 -4.13 -7.54 20.15
CA HIS A 163 -2.83 -6.88 19.90
C HIS A 163 -2.29 -7.18 18.51
N PHE A 164 -2.39 -8.44 18.08
CA PHE A 164 -2.05 -8.84 16.72
C PHE A 164 -2.82 -8.01 15.68
N GLY A 165 -4.13 -7.87 15.86
CA GLY A 165 -4.96 -7.02 15.00
C GLY A 165 -4.51 -5.57 15.01
N TRP A 166 -4.25 -4.98 16.18
CA TRP A 166 -3.84 -3.57 16.27
C TRP A 166 -2.53 -3.31 15.54
N ASN A 167 -1.56 -4.21 15.70
CA ASN A 167 -0.27 -4.16 15.02
C ASN A 167 -0.44 -4.13 13.50
N ILE A 168 -1.27 -5.03 12.94
CA ILE A 168 -1.57 -5.05 11.49
C ILE A 168 -2.29 -3.77 11.05
N GLY A 169 -3.36 -3.40 11.76
CA GLY A 169 -4.15 -2.21 11.41
C GLY A 169 -3.30 -0.94 11.43
N LYS A 170 -2.41 -0.82 12.42
CA LYS A 170 -1.47 0.30 12.53
C LYS A 170 -0.43 0.29 11.40
N ALA A 171 0.15 -0.86 11.09
CA ALA A 171 1.14 -0.99 10.01
C ALA A 171 0.55 -0.60 8.63
N PHE A 172 -0.69 -1.00 8.37
CA PHE A 172 -1.40 -0.69 7.13
C PHE A 172 -2.12 0.66 7.13
N GLY A 173 -2.21 1.35 8.27
CA GLY A 173 -2.98 2.59 8.39
C GLY A 173 -4.49 2.39 8.23
N LYS A 174 -5.02 1.19 8.52
CA LYS A 174 -6.45 0.86 8.41
C LYS A 174 -7.20 1.30 9.69
N PRO A 175 -8.47 1.75 9.59
CA PRO A 175 -9.30 2.10 10.74
C PRO A 175 -9.41 0.96 11.77
N ARG A 176 -9.53 1.32 13.06
CA ARG A 176 -9.61 0.35 14.16
C ARG A 176 -10.87 -0.51 14.07
N LEU A 177 -12.03 0.09 13.79
CA LEU A 177 -13.29 -0.63 13.57
C LEU A 177 -13.18 -1.67 12.44
N GLN A 178 -12.59 -1.28 11.30
CA GLN A 178 -12.38 -2.20 10.17
C GLN A 178 -11.45 -3.35 10.56
N THR A 179 -10.36 -3.03 11.25
CA THR A 179 -9.39 -4.02 11.74
C THR A 179 -10.00 -4.97 12.75
N ALA A 180 -10.77 -4.46 13.71
CA ALA A 180 -11.49 -5.24 14.70
C ALA A 180 -12.48 -6.22 14.04
N THR A 181 -13.20 -5.75 13.02
CA THR A 181 -14.12 -6.58 12.24
C THR A 181 -13.37 -7.67 11.48
N PHE A 182 -12.23 -7.33 10.86
CA PHE A 182 -11.38 -8.28 10.16
C PHE A 182 -10.90 -9.40 11.09
N ILE A 183 -10.28 -9.07 12.24
CA ILE A 183 -9.78 -10.10 13.15
C ILE A 183 -10.91 -10.91 13.79
N LYS A 184 -12.08 -10.30 14.07
CA LYS A 184 -13.26 -11.01 14.57
C LYS A 184 -13.74 -12.07 13.59
N ARG A 185 -13.68 -11.81 12.28
CA ARG A 185 -14.04 -12.79 11.25
C ARG A 185 -13.03 -13.91 11.15
N VAL A 186 -11.74 -13.57 11.08
CA VAL A 186 -10.64 -14.54 10.93
C VAL A 186 -10.53 -15.47 12.14
N PHE A 187 -10.59 -14.89 13.35
CA PHE A 187 -10.41 -15.57 14.63
C PHE A 187 -11.73 -15.73 15.38
N ALA A 188 -12.80 -16.07 14.66
CA ALA A 188 -14.17 -16.12 15.18
C ALA A 188 -14.32 -16.96 16.46
N HIS A 189 -13.53 -18.03 16.61
CA HIS A 189 -13.57 -18.89 17.79
C HIS A 189 -13.00 -18.21 19.04
N ILE A 190 -11.75 -17.73 19.00
CA ILE A 190 -11.11 -17.09 20.16
C ILE A 190 -11.81 -15.79 20.55
N LEU A 191 -12.32 -15.06 19.56
CA LEU A 191 -12.98 -13.78 19.79
C LEU A 191 -14.48 -13.92 20.00
N ARG A 192 -15.06 -15.14 20.04
CA ARG A 192 -16.53 -15.37 19.97
C ARG A 192 -17.34 -14.52 20.95
N ASP A 193 -16.87 -14.41 22.19
CA ASP A 193 -17.57 -13.70 23.27
C ASP A 193 -17.23 -12.20 23.34
N SER A 194 -16.34 -11.72 22.46
CA SER A 194 -15.97 -10.30 22.39
C SER A 194 -16.73 -9.59 21.28
N GLU A 195 -17.49 -8.56 21.63
CA GLU A 195 -18.10 -7.66 20.66
C GLU A 195 -17.03 -6.89 19.86
N ILE A 196 -17.36 -6.47 18.63
CA ILE A 196 -16.45 -5.68 17.79
C ILE A 196 -16.07 -4.37 18.49
N SER A 197 -17.01 -3.69 19.14
CA SER A 197 -16.79 -2.49 19.95
C SER A 197 -15.77 -2.72 21.08
N THR A 198 -15.85 -3.88 21.73
CA THR A 198 -14.94 -4.29 22.78
C THR A 198 -13.54 -4.56 22.23
N ILE A 199 -13.45 -5.25 21.09
CA ILE A 199 -12.19 -5.49 20.39
C ILE A 199 -11.53 -4.17 20.00
N GLU A 200 -12.27 -3.28 19.32
CA GLU A 200 -11.78 -1.98 18.86
C GLU A 200 -11.16 -1.16 20.00
N ARG A 201 -11.85 -1.12 21.16
CA ARG A 201 -11.39 -0.42 22.35
C ARG A 201 -10.16 -1.09 22.97
N LYS A 202 -10.23 -2.40 23.19
CA LYS A 202 -9.21 -3.16 23.95
C LYS A 202 -7.96 -3.52 23.16
N MET A 203 -7.97 -3.43 21.84
CA MET A 203 -6.85 -3.89 21.00
C MET A 203 -5.53 -3.13 21.18
N SER A 204 -5.50 -2.02 21.93
CA SER A 204 -4.26 -1.35 22.34
C SER A 204 -4.08 -1.25 23.85
N HIS A 205 -4.80 -2.05 24.64
CA HIS A 205 -4.71 -2.02 26.10
C HIS A 205 -3.49 -2.81 26.59
N THR A 206 -2.66 -2.21 27.43
CA THR A 206 -1.40 -2.82 27.90
C THR A 206 -1.48 -3.45 29.29
N GLU A 207 -2.65 -3.44 29.93
CA GLU A 207 -2.83 -3.83 31.33
C GLU A 207 -2.82 -5.36 31.56
N SER A 208 -2.91 -6.15 30.49
CA SER A 208 -2.98 -7.61 30.57
C SER A 208 -1.71 -8.27 30.06
N GLU A 209 -1.27 -9.33 30.73
CA GLU A 209 -0.20 -10.19 30.24
C GLU A 209 -0.59 -10.79 28.88
N CYS A 210 0.29 -10.61 27.91
CA CYS A 210 0.13 -11.07 26.53
C CYS A 210 1.44 -11.68 26.02
N LYS A 211 1.31 -12.69 25.16
CA LYS A 211 2.37 -13.28 24.35
C LYS A 211 2.69 -12.40 23.14
N ILE A 212 1.67 -11.81 22.51
CA ILE A 212 1.84 -10.89 21.38
C ILE A 212 1.79 -9.45 21.91
N LYS A 213 2.92 -8.75 21.84
CA LYS A 213 3.07 -7.37 22.33
C LYS A 213 2.68 -6.37 21.23
N LEU A 214 2.24 -5.18 21.64
CA LEU A 214 2.06 -4.06 20.73
C LEU A 214 3.43 -3.64 20.17
N ASP A 215 3.52 -3.57 18.84
CA ASP A 215 4.73 -3.21 18.12
C ASP A 215 4.44 -2.09 17.13
N ARG A 216 5.03 -0.93 17.39
CA ARG A 216 4.89 0.28 16.56
C ARG A 216 5.86 0.32 15.38
N LYS A 217 6.79 -0.63 15.29
CA LYS A 217 7.90 -0.64 14.33
C LYS A 217 7.68 -1.56 13.13
N ILE A 218 6.50 -2.17 13.01
CA ILE A 218 6.18 -3.08 11.89
C ILE A 218 6.08 -2.33 10.55
N ALA A 219 5.67 -1.05 10.59
CA ALA A 219 5.52 -0.19 9.41
C ALA A 219 6.89 0.23 8.84
#